data_AF-A0A966GK81-F1
#
_entry.id   AF-A0A966GK81-F1
#
_cell.length_a   1.000
_cell.length_b   1.000
_cell.length_c   1.000
_cell.angle_alpha   90.00
_cell.angle_beta   90.00
_cell.angle_gamma   90.00
#
_symmetry.space_group_name_H-M   'P 1'
#
loop_
_entity.id
_entity.type
_entity.pdbx_description
1 polymer ?
#
loop_
_entity_poly.entity_id
_entity_poly.type
_entity_poly.pdbx_seq_one_letter_code
_entity_poly.pdbx_strand_id
1 'polypeptide(L)'
;MDDTSRLSRSEASGIRYAREIEAHLRWLDSFTGAALAILAIASGIYTYLGVSSLLDDNGALSVFAAMSYSVAVSVGIFVFWSYMMRLLPAVRTMGARLGLMASMVLGSAAIIAMSSWLNAAALAGAAAVEQHLATTVQDYQGAL
;
A
#
# COMPACT_ATOMS: atom_id res chain seq x y z
N MET A 1 -37.96 -35.50 36.31
CA MET A 1 -37.18 -34.33 35.86
C MET A 1 -35.75 -34.79 35.71
N ASP A 2 -35.37 -35.25 34.51
CA ASP A 2 -33.95 -35.34 34.13
C ASP A 2 -33.87 -35.46 32.60
N ASP A 3 -33.80 -34.32 31.91
CA ASP A 3 -33.64 -34.25 30.45
C ASP A 3 -32.53 -33.24 30.10
N THR A 4 -31.39 -33.38 30.77
CA THR A 4 -30.26 -32.44 30.67
C THR A 4 -28.94 -33.08 30.26
N SER A 5 -28.90 -34.37 29.95
CA SER A 5 -27.62 -35.13 29.94
C SER A 5 -27.08 -35.58 28.59
N ARG A 6 -27.65 -35.18 27.44
CA ARG A 6 -27.06 -35.52 26.13
C ARG A 6 -27.27 -34.41 25.11
N LEU A 7 -26.33 -33.46 25.05
CA LEU A 7 -26.06 -32.72 23.82
C LEU A 7 -26.12 -33.72 22.66
N SER A 8 -27.05 -33.53 21.73
CA SER A 8 -27.25 -34.46 20.62
C SER A 8 -25.94 -34.57 19.84
N ARG A 9 -25.55 -35.76 19.39
CA ARG A 9 -24.29 -35.97 18.65
C ARG A 9 -24.13 -35.00 17.46
N SER A 10 -25.24 -34.54 16.89
CA SER A 10 -25.28 -33.50 15.86
C SER A 10 -24.83 -32.12 16.35
N GLU A 11 -25.23 -31.71 17.56
CA GLU A 11 -24.83 -30.43 18.16
C GLU A 11 -23.34 -30.42 18.53
N ALA A 12 -22.83 -31.54 19.07
CA ALA A 12 -21.41 -31.70 19.35
C ALA A 12 -20.53 -31.64 18.08
N SER A 13 -21.02 -32.20 16.97
CA SER A 13 -20.37 -32.11 15.66
C SER A 13 -20.42 -30.68 15.10
N GLY A 14 -21.56 -29.99 15.23
CA GLY A 14 -21.73 -28.61 14.77
C GLY A 14 -20.80 -27.62 15.49
N ILE A 15 -20.62 -27.78 16.82
CA ILE A 15 -19.70 -26.94 17.60
C ILE A 15 -18.23 -27.16 17.18
N ARG A 16 -17.83 -28.41 16.91
CA ARG A 16 -16.48 -28.70 16.39
C ARG A 16 -16.23 -28.07 15.03
N TYR A 17 -17.19 -28.22 14.11
CA TYR A 17 -17.11 -27.65 12.77
C TYR A 17 -17.06 -26.11 12.80
N ALA A 18 -17.88 -25.47 13.63
CA ALA A 18 -17.84 -24.02 13.82
C ALA A 18 -16.48 -23.54 14.35
N ARG A 19 -15.90 -24.26 15.31
CA ARG A 19 -14.58 -23.95 15.88
C ARG A 19 -13.44 -24.12 14.87
N GLU A 20 -13.56 -25.09 13.97
CA GLU A 20 -12.61 -25.30 12.88
C GLU A 20 -12.69 -24.20 11.81
N ILE A 21 -13.90 -23.74 11.46
CA ILE A 21 -14.08 -22.59 10.56
C ILE A 21 -13.53 -21.31 11.19
N GLU A 22 -13.80 -21.07 12.47
CA GLU A 22 -13.28 -19.89 13.19
C GLU A 22 -11.74 -19.87 13.21
N ALA A 23 -11.10 -21.04 13.38
CA ALA A 23 -9.65 -21.17 13.30
C ALA A 23 -9.11 -20.83 11.90
N HIS A 24 -9.75 -21.34 10.83
CA HIS A 24 -9.38 -21.02 9.45
C HIS A 24 -9.56 -19.53 9.14
N LEU A 25 -10.68 -18.93 9.56
CA LEU A 25 -10.94 -17.50 9.40
C LEU A 25 -9.87 -16.66 10.11
N ARG A 26 -9.52 -17.00 11.35
CA ARG A 26 -8.51 -16.27 12.13
C ARG A 26 -7.11 -16.36 11.49
N TRP A 27 -6.76 -17.49 10.89
CA TRP A 27 -5.52 -17.62 10.14
C TRP A 27 -5.52 -16.77 8.86
N LEU A 28 -6.63 -16.78 8.12
CA LEU A 28 -6.78 -16.01 6.88
C LEU A 28 -6.70 -14.49 7.14
N ASP A 29 -7.28 -14.04 8.26
CA ASP A 29 -7.22 -12.64 8.69
C ASP A 29 -5.77 -12.23 9.03
N SER A 30 -5.00 -13.12 9.66
CA SER A 30 -3.58 -12.90 9.94
C SER A 30 -2.72 -12.83 8.68
N PHE A 31 -2.95 -13.71 7.70
CA PHE A 31 -2.19 -13.72 6.44
C PHE A 31 -2.42 -12.44 5.64
N THR A 32 -3.69 -12.03 5.55
CA THR A 32 -4.10 -10.83 4.82
C THR A 32 -3.54 -9.56 5.47
N GLY A 33 -3.59 -9.47 6.82
CA GLY A 33 -2.98 -8.37 7.56
C GLY A 33 -1.46 -8.29 7.38
N ALA A 34 -0.77 -9.43 7.40
CA ALA A 34 0.67 -9.48 7.18
C ALA A 34 1.06 -9.07 5.76
N ALA A 35 0.32 -9.53 4.75
CA ALA A 35 0.54 -9.15 3.35
C ALA A 35 0.36 -7.64 3.15
N LEU A 36 -0.69 -7.04 3.73
CA LEU A 36 -0.89 -5.59 3.69
C LEU A 36 0.21 -4.82 4.41
N ALA A 37 0.72 -5.32 5.54
CA ALA A 37 1.81 -4.69 6.25
C ALA A 37 3.07 -4.65 5.39
N ILE A 38 3.42 -5.77 4.74
CA ILE A 38 4.56 -5.84 3.82
C ILE A 38 4.37 -4.88 2.63
N LEU A 39 3.17 -4.87 2.03
CA LEU A 39 2.83 -3.96 0.93
C LEU A 39 2.97 -2.48 1.33
N ALA A 40 2.46 -2.12 2.50
CA ALA A 40 2.55 -0.76 3.04
C ALA A 40 4.01 -0.36 3.29
N ILE A 41 4.82 -1.25 3.89
CA ILE A 41 6.25 -1.01 4.12
C ILE A 41 7.00 -0.82 2.80
N ALA A 42 6.79 -1.71 1.83
CA ALA A 42 7.43 -1.62 0.52
C ALA A 42 7.08 -0.29 -0.19
N SER A 43 5.80 0.10 -0.15
CA SER A 43 5.36 1.38 -0.69
C SER A 43 5.95 2.58 0.06
N GLY A 44 6.07 2.48 1.39
CA GLY A 44 6.70 3.50 2.23
C GLY A 44 8.15 3.74 1.86
N ILE A 45 8.92 2.66 1.65
CA ILE A 45 10.31 2.74 1.21
C ILE A 45 10.40 3.47 -0.13
N TYR A 46 9.57 3.08 -1.10
CA TYR A 46 9.60 3.69 -2.43
C TYR A 46 9.15 5.17 -2.42
N THR A 47 8.21 5.52 -1.53
CA THR A 47 7.78 6.91 -1.32
C THR A 47 8.92 7.74 -0.71
N TYR A 48 9.62 7.19 0.29
CA TYR A 48 10.77 7.87 0.89
C TYR A 48 11.82 8.17 -0.18
N LEU A 49 12.22 7.16 -0.96
CA LEU A 49 13.21 7.29 -2.02
C LEU A 49 12.80 8.30 -3.10
N GLY A 50 11.51 8.29 -3.49
CA GLY A 50 10.98 9.22 -4.48
C GLY A 50 10.94 10.67 -3.98
N VAL A 51 10.54 10.90 -2.73
CA VAL A 51 10.49 12.26 -2.17
C VAL A 51 11.90 12.77 -1.85
N SER A 52 12.79 11.90 -1.36
CA SER A 52 14.18 12.28 -1.08
C SER A 52 14.92 12.68 -2.35
N SER A 53 14.72 11.96 -3.47
CA SER A 53 15.37 12.29 -4.74
C SER A 53 14.88 13.61 -5.35
N LEU A 54 13.63 14.00 -5.08
CA LEU A 54 13.08 15.29 -5.54
C LEU A 54 13.58 16.49 -4.73
N LEU A 55 14.01 16.27 -3.49
CA LEU A 55 14.32 17.33 -2.52
C LEU A 55 15.80 17.33 -2.11
N ASP A 56 16.67 16.67 -2.88
CA ASP A 56 18.04 16.33 -2.47
C ASP A 56 18.88 17.58 -2.09
N ASP A 57 18.57 18.76 -2.64
CA ASP A 57 19.27 20.02 -2.38
C ASP A 57 18.89 20.72 -1.05
N ASN A 58 17.82 20.29 -0.36
CA ASN A 58 17.25 21.00 0.80
C ASN A 58 17.77 20.52 2.17
N GLY A 59 18.76 19.63 2.21
CA GLY A 59 19.41 19.17 3.44
C GLY A 59 18.44 18.45 4.42
N ALA A 60 18.56 18.70 5.73
CA ALA A 60 17.77 17.98 6.74
C ALA A 60 16.25 18.05 6.56
N LEU A 61 15.72 19.12 5.94
CA LEU A 61 14.29 19.28 5.67
C LEU A 61 13.76 18.25 4.68
N SER A 62 14.57 17.80 3.71
CA SER A 62 14.17 16.78 2.74
C SER A 62 13.95 15.42 3.41
N VAL A 63 14.80 15.06 4.37
CA VAL A 63 14.70 13.82 5.15
C VAL A 63 13.43 13.83 6.01
N PHE A 64 13.13 14.93 6.70
CA PHE A 64 11.90 15.04 7.50
C PHE A 64 10.64 14.98 6.64
N ALA A 65 10.65 15.63 5.48
CA ALA A 65 9.54 15.56 4.54
C ALA A 65 9.37 14.14 3.99
N ALA A 66 10.42 13.52 3.47
CA ALA A 66 10.40 12.17 2.92
C ALA A 66 9.94 11.13 3.96
N MET A 67 10.41 11.24 5.21
CA MET A 67 9.99 10.36 6.31
C MET A 67 8.51 10.54 6.63
N SER A 68 8.03 11.79 6.70
CA SER A 68 6.62 12.10 6.98
C SER A 68 5.69 11.58 5.88
N TYR A 69 6.03 11.79 4.60
CA TYR A 69 5.29 11.26 3.46
C TYR A 69 5.30 9.74 3.43
N SER A 70 6.44 9.11 3.70
CA SER A 70 6.57 7.65 3.76
C SER A 70 5.64 7.03 4.81
N VAL A 71 5.60 7.60 6.02
CA VAL A 71 4.70 7.15 7.09
C VAL A 71 3.25 7.36 6.69
N ALA A 72 2.90 8.54 6.18
CA ALA A 72 1.53 8.87 5.78
C ALA A 72 1.00 7.91 4.70
N VAL A 73 1.82 7.64 3.66
CA VAL A 73 1.45 6.73 2.57
C VAL A 73 1.34 5.30 3.06
N SER A 74 2.28 4.83 3.89
CA SER A 74 2.25 3.47 4.45
C SER A 74 0.99 3.22 5.28
N VAL A 75 0.67 4.14 6.20
CA VAL A 75 -0.54 4.06 7.02
C VAL A 75 -1.79 4.16 6.14
N GLY A 76 -1.79 5.07 5.17
CA GLY A 76 -2.89 5.25 4.22
C GLY A 76 -3.23 3.97 3.46
N ILE A 77 -2.24 3.33 2.83
CA ILE A 77 -2.41 2.06 2.11
C ILE A 77 -2.91 0.98 3.06
N PHE A 78 -2.26 0.80 4.20
CA PHE A 78 -2.63 -0.24 5.16
C PHE A 78 -4.08 -0.10 5.62
N VAL A 79 -4.47 1.10 6.08
CA VAL A 79 -5.83 1.36 6.58
C VAL A 79 -6.85 1.28 5.46
N PHE A 80 -6.58 1.88 4.30
CA PHE A 80 -7.49 1.87 3.15
C PHE A 80 -7.83 0.45 2.73
N TRP A 81 -6.81 -0.40 2.50
CA TRP A 81 -7.03 -1.77 2.06
C TRP A 81 -7.62 -2.66 3.16
N SER A 82 -7.22 -2.45 4.42
CA SER A 82 -7.84 -3.13 5.56
C SER A 82 -9.33 -2.82 5.66
N TYR A 83 -9.71 -1.56 5.46
CA TYR A 83 -11.11 -1.12 5.50
C TYR A 83 -11.90 -1.62 4.30
N MET A 84 -11.30 -1.60 3.10
CA MET A 84 -11.90 -2.18 1.88
C MET A 84 -12.27 -3.66 2.06
N MET A 85 -11.34 -4.46 2.59
CA MET A 85 -11.57 -5.89 2.82
C MET A 85 -12.60 -6.15 3.92
N ARG A 86 -12.69 -5.28 4.93
CA ARG A 86 -13.77 -5.34 5.93
C ARG A 86 -15.13 -4.93 5.39
N LEU A 87 -15.18 -3.95 4.48
CA LEU A 87 -16.43 -3.47 3.88
C LEU A 87 -17.00 -4.47 2.88
N LEU A 88 -16.17 -5.11 2.05
CA LEU A 88 -16.58 -6.08 1.02
C LEU A 88 -17.65 -7.09 1.47
N PRO A 89 -17.45 -7.85 2.58
CA PRO A 89 -18.44 -8.81 3.05
C PRO A 89 -19.69 -8.16 3.67
N ALA A 90 -19.59 -6.91 4.14
CA ALA A 90 -20.73 -6.17 4.69
C ALA A 90 -21.68 -5.64 3.60
N VAL A 91 -21.20 -5.52 2.34
CA VAL A 91 -22.01 -4.99 1.24
C VAL A 91 -22.95 -6.04 0.66
N ARG A 92 -24.26 -5.86 0.93
CA ARG A 92 -25.33 -6.72 0.41
C ARG A 92 -26.00 -6.20 -0.86
N THR A 93 -25.87 -4.92 -1.19
CA THR A 93 -26.54 -4.29 -2.35
C THR A 93 -25.60 -4.10 -3.53
N MET A 94 -26.12 -4.23 -4.76
CA MET A 94 -25.31 -4.12 -5.99
C MET A 94 -24.71 -2.71 -6.18
N GLY A 95 -25.46 -1.66 -5.83
CA GLY A 95 -24.99 -0.27 -5.95
C GLY A 95 -23.80 0.04 -5.03
N ALA A 96 -23.79 -0.48 -3.81
CA ALA A 96 -22.67 -0.31 -2.90
C ALA A 96 -21.44 -1.14 -3.33
N ARG A 97 -21.61 -2.27 -4.01
CA ARG A 97 -20.48 -3.03 -4.61
C ARG A 97 -19.82 -2.25 -5.73
N LEU A 98 -20.61 -1.56 -6.57
CA LEU A 98 -20.10 -0.66 -7.60
C LEU A 98 -19.33 0.52 -6.99
N GLY A 99 -19.84 1.12 -5.91
CA GLY A 99 -19.12 2.16 -5.17
C GLY A 99 -17.78 1.66 -4.61
N LEU A 100 -17.76 0.44 -4.10
CA LEU A 100 -16.55 -0.22 -3.60
C LEU A 100 -15.52 -0.44 -4.71
N MET A 101 -15.96 -0.96 -5.87
CA MET A 101 -15.11 -1.10 -7.07
C MET A 101 -14.59 0.24 -7.59
N ALA A 102 -15.43 1.27 -7.62
CA ALA A 102 -15.01 2.61 -8.03
C ALA A 102 -13.94 3.17 -7.09
N SER A 103 -14.09 2.98 -5.78
CA SER A 103 -13.09 3.41 -4.81
C SER A 103 -11.75 2.66 -4.94
N MET A 104 -11.79 1.36 -5.26
CA MET A 104 -10.58 0.58 -5.59
C MET A 104 -9.87 1.15 -6.82
N VAL A 105 -10.60 1.39 -7.91
CA VAL A 105 -10.04 1.95 -9.14
C VAL A 105 -9.43 3.33 -8.88
N LEU A 106 -10.13 4.18 -8.14
CA LEU A 106 -9.65 5.52 -7.80
C LEU A 106 -8.40 5.48 -6.91
N GLY A 107 -8.38 4.59 -5.91
CA GLY A 107 -7.22 4.36 -5.05
C GLY A 107 -6.00 3.86 -5.84
N SER A 108 -6.19 2.92 -6.77
CA SER A 108 -5.12 2.47 -7.68
C SER A 108 -4.64 3.58 -8.62
N ALA A 109 -5.55 4.37 -9.18
CA ALA A 109 -5.21 5.49 -10.05
C ALA A 109 -4.36 6.56 -9.34
N ALA A 110 -4.65 6.84 -8.07
CA ALA A 110 -3.86 7.78 -7.26
C ALA A 110 -2.40 7.32 -7.10
N ILE A 111 -2.16 6.03 -6.86
CA ILE A 111 -0.81 5.46 -6.75
C ILE A 111 -0.05 5.58 -8.09
N ILE A 112 -0.72 5.29 -9.21
CA ILE A 112 -0.13 5.40 -10.55
C ILE A 112 0.22 6.86 -10.87
N ALA A 113 -0.66 7.81 -10.56
CA ALA A 113 -0.42 9.23 -10.81
C ALA A 113 0.81 9.74 -10.05
N MET A 114 0.94 9.40 -8.76
CA MET A 114 2.12 9.74 -7.96
C MET A 114 3.41 9.12 -8.53
N SER A 115 3.35 7.88 -9.01
CA SER A 115 4.48 7.20 -9.64
C SER A 115 4.87 7.82 -10.99
N SER A 116 3.89 8.33 -11.75
CA SER A 116 4.13 8.92 -13.07
C SER A 116 4.94 10.22 -12.99
N TRP A 117 4.68 11.05 -11.97
CA TRP A 117 5.45 12.28 -11.74
C TRP A 117 6.89 11.98 -11.30
N LEU A 118 7.09 10.99 -10.43
CA LEU A 118 8.42 10.57 -9.97
C LEU A 118 9.28 10.02 -11.12
N ASN A 119 8.69 9.23 -12.02
CA ASN A 119 9.36 8.77 -13.23
C ASN A 119 9.73 9.94 -14.16
N ALA A 120 8.81 10.90 -14.37
CA ALA A 120 9.08 12.09 -15.18
C ALA A 120 10.18 12.98 -14.59
N ALA A 121 10.23 13.15 -13.27
CA ALA A 121 11.28 13.91 -12.60
C ALA A 121 12.66 13.23 -12.71
N ALA A 122 12.70 11.89 -12.60
CA ALA A 122 13.94 11.15 -12.80
C ALA A 122 14.48 11.27 -14.24
N LEU A 123 13.60 11.21 -15.24
CA LEU A 123 13.98 11.36 -16.65
C LEU A 123 14.45 12.80 -16.96
N ALA A 124 13.76 13.81 -16.42
CA ALA A 124 14.16 15.20 -16.56
C ALA A 124 15.50 15.50 -15.87
N GLY A 125 15.74 14.92 -14.69
CA GLY A 125 17.02 15.03 -13.97
C GLY A 125 18.18 14.40 -14.73
N ALA A 126 18.01 13.22 -15.31
CA ALA A 126 19.05 12.55 -16.10
C ALA A 126 19.46 13.36 -17.35
N ALA A 127 18.49 13.94 -18.06
CA ALA A 127 18.75 14.77 -19.24
C ALA A 127 19.50 16.07 -18.88
N ALA A 128 19.20 16.67 -17.72
CA ALA A 128 19.92 17.85 -17.24
C ALA A 128 21.41 17.56 -16.96
N VAL A 129 21.73 16.38 -16.40
CA VAL A 129 23.11 15.95 -16.15
C VAL A 129 23.87 15.70 -17.45
N GLU A 130 23.25 15.04 -18.43
CA GLU A 130 23.85 14.77 -19.74
C GLU A 130 24.20 16.09 -20.46
N GLN A 131 23.31 17.08 -20.41
CA GLN A 131 23.56 18.39 -20.99
C GLN A 131 24.68 19.16 -20.27
N HIS A 132 24.76 19.05 -18.93
CA HIS A 132 25.83 19.66 -18.16
C HIS A 132 27.20 19.03 -18.50
N LEU A 133 27.26 17.71 -18.67
CA LEU A 133 28.48 17.01 -19.11
C LEU A 133 28.87 17.35 -20.55
N ALA A 134 27.91 17.42 -21.47
CA ALA A 134 28.17 17.81 -22.85
C ALA A 134 28.75 19.24 -22.94
N THR A 135 28.21 20.16 -22.16
CA THR A 135 28.70 21.55 -22.08
C THR A 135 30.10 21.60 -21.46
N THR A 136 30.33 20.85 -20.37
CA THR A 136 31.63 20.79 -19.70
C THR A 136 32.71 20.20 -20.61
N VAL A 137 32.40 19.15 -21.37
CA VAL A 137 33.34 18.55 -22.34
C VAL A 137 33.67 19.51 -23.48
N GLN A 138 32.67 20.25 -23.99
CA GLN A 138 32.88 21.29 -24.99
C GLN A 138 33.77 22.42 -24.48
N ASP A 139 33.58 22.88 -23.23
CA ASP A 139 34.43 23.90 -22.62
C ASP A 139 35.88 23.42 -22.47
N TYR A 140 36.11 22.15 -22.08
CA TYR A 140 37.45 21.58 -22.05
C TYR A 140 38.08 21.45 -23.44
N GLN A 141 37.28 21.13 -24.46
CA GLN A 141 37.76 21.03 -25.84
C GLN A 141 38.02 22.38 -26.50
N GLY A 142 37.31 23.44 -26.10
CA GLY A 142 37.53 24.81 -26.58
C GLY A 142 38.65 25.57 -25.85
N ALA A 143 39.05 25.09 -24.67
CA ALA A 143 40.16 25.66 -23.88
C ALA A 143 41.55 25.09 -24.22
N LEU A 144 41.62 24.14 -25.15
CA LEU A 144 42.84 23.59 -25.76
C LEU A 144 43.09 24.23 -27.13
#